data_AF-A0A927LW62-F1
#
_entry.id   AF-A0A927LW62-F1
#
_cell.length_a   1.000
_cell.length_b   1.000
_cell.length_c   1.000
_cell.angle_alpha   90.00
_cell.angle_beta   90.00
_cell.angle_gamma   90.00
#
_symmetry.space_group_name_H-M   'P 1'
#
loop_
_entity.id
_entity.type
_entity.pdbx_description
1 polymer ?
#
loop_
_entity_poly.entity_id
_entity_poly.type
_entity_poly.pdbx_seq_one_letter_code
_entity_poly.pdbx_strand_id
1 'polypeptide(L)'
;MVTVKRGKIWDTREVTHKAEEVFRCPWRFQCFTCNGKFLLDPSDPQYRKVKTKQTKYYVCRSCNSSIQGEAVKQTGLDPKLLDPKGYDKFIP
;
A
#
# COMPACT_ATOMS: atom_id res chain seq x y z
N MET A 1 18.60 17.02 25.80
CA MET A 1 18.54 18.50 25.78
C MET A 1 17.06 18.87 25.80
N VAL A 2 16.60 19.55 26.84
CA VAL A 2 15.18 19.85 27.08
C VAL A 2 14.94 21.31 26.69
N THR A 3 13.95 21.58 25.84
CA THR A 3 13.55 22.96 25.49
C THR A 3 12.29 23.34 26.24
N VAL A 4 12.32 24.50 26.90
CA VAL A 4 11.20 25.04 27.66
C VAL A 4 10.55 26.14 26.82
N LYS A 5 9.28 25.95 26.43
CA LYS A 5 8.42 27.03 25.91
C LYS A 5 7.11 27.05 26.69
N ARG A 6 6.75 28.22 27.21
CA ARG A 6 5.49 28.48 27.95
C ARG A 6 5.28 27.58 29.18
N GLY A 7 6.31 27.43 30.01
CA GLY A 7 6.15 26.87 31.36
C GLY A 7 5.78 25.38 31.45
N LYS A 8 5.92 24.61 30.37
CA LYS A 8 5.82 23.15 30.41
C LYS A 8 7.13 22.54 29.90
N ILE A 9 7.65 21.59 30.68
CA ILE A 9 8.84 20.79 30.34
C ILE A 9 8.37 19.67 29.42
N TRP A 10 8.91 19.62 28.20
CA TRP A 10 8.58 18.59 27.22
C TRP A 10 9.83 17.77 26.93
N ASP A 11 9.75 16.45 27.08
CA ASP A 11 10.81 15.56 26.62
C ASP A 11 10.86 15.59 25.08
N THR A 12 12.02 15.93 24.53
CA THR A 12 12.25 16.03 23.08
C THR A 12 12.00 14.71 22.31
N ARG A 13 11.92 13.55 22.97
CA ARG A 13 11.70 12.25 22.31
C ARG A 13 10.24 11.94 22.03
N GLU A 14 9.29 12.50 22.77
CA GLU A 14 7.85 12.28 22.52
C GLU A 14 7.31 13.11 21.35
N VAL A 15 8.00 14.20 21.00
CA VAL A 15 7.55 15.09 19.92
C VAL A 15 7.94 14.56 18.53
N THR A 16 8.97 13.72 18.42
CA THR A 16 9.44 13.20 17.13
C THR A 16 8.57 12.08 16.57
N HIS A 17 7.88 11.29 17.40
CA HIS A 17 7.06 10.17 16.90
C HIS A 17 5.69 10.59 16.33
N LYS A 18 5.21 11.81 16.61
CA LYS A 18 3.92 12.31 16.09
C LYS A 18 4.05 13.25 14.88
N ALA A 19 5.26 13.68 14.52
CA ALA A 19 5.48 14.67 13.48
C ALA A 19 5.77 14.07 12.09
N GLU A 20 6.06 12.78 11.98
CA GLU A 20 6.30 12.13 10.67
C GLU A 20 5.02 11.63 9.96
N GLU A 21 3.85 11.72 10.60
CA GLU A 21 2.57 11.29 10.00
C GLU A 21 1.83 12.39 9.21
N VAL A 22 2.41 13.59 9.05
CA VAL A 22 1.65 14.80 8.66
C VAL A 22 1.75 15.19 7.16
N PHE A 23 2.44 14.44 6.29
CA PHE A 23 2.62 14.86 4.87
C PHE A 23 2.35 13.79 3.79
N ARG A 24 1.44 12.85 4.02
CA ARG A 24 0.88 12.04 2.92
C ARG A 24 -0.61 12.30 2.79
N CYS A 25 -0.99 13.17 1.85
CA CYS A 25 -2.36 13.16 1.33
C CYS A 25 -2.69 11.72 0.93
N PRO A 26 -3.72 11.09 1.52
CA PRO A 26 -3.99 9.70 1.23
C PRO A 26 -4.52 9.62 -0.20
N TRP A 27 -3.81 8.89 -1.05
CA TRP A 27 -4.18 8.75 -2.44
C TRP A 27 -5.41 7.85 -2.54
N ARG A 28 -6.54 8.42 -2.98
CA ARG A 28 -7.77 7.68 -3.23
C ARG A 28 -7.74 7.09 -4.63
N PHE A 29 -7.80 5.77 -4.71
CA PHE A 29 -7.89 5.04 -5.96
C PHE A 29 -9.22 4.31 -6.07
N GLN A 30 -9.73 4.23 -7.30
CA GLN A 30 -10.90 3.43 -7.61
C GLN A 30 -10.44 2.03 -8.03
N CYS A 31 -11.03 1.00 -7.42
CA CYS A 31 -10.81 -0.38 -7.85
C CYS A 31 -11.42 -0.57 -9.25
N PHE A 32 -10.63 -1.09 -10.19
CA PHE A 32 -11.07 -1.34 -11.55
C PHE A 32 -12.19 -2.41 -11.63
N THR A 33 -12.21 -3.36 -10.70
CA THR A 33 -13.17 -4.48 -10.72
C THR A 33 -14.50 -4.13 -10.05
N CYS A 34 -14.45 -3.59 -8.82
CA CYS A 34 -15.67 -3.33 -8.05
C CYS A 34 -16.09 -1.85 -8.01
N ASN A 35 -15.34 -0.96 -8.66
CA ASN A 35 -15.56 0.49 -8.64
C ASN A 35 -15.56 1.17 -7.25
N GLY A 36 -15.22 0.42 -6.21
CA GLY A 36 -15.08 0.94 -4.84
C GLY A 36 -13.90 1.90 -4.72
N LYS A 37 -14.02 2.90 -3.84
CA LYS A 37 -12.96 3.88 -3.55
C LYS A 37 -12.16 3.41 -2.35
N PHE A 38 -10.85 3.30 -2.51
CA PHE A 38 -9.92 2.83 -1.48
C PHE A 38 -8.79 3.84 -1.28
N LEU A 39 -8.25 3.89 -0.06
CA LEU A 39 -7.03 4.61 0.23
C LEU A 39 -5.86 3.66 -0.03
N LEU A 40 -4.89 4.12 -0.83
CA LEU A 40 -3.71 3.32 -1.15
C LEU A 40 -2.59 3.63 -0.17
N ASP A 41 -2.36 2.70 0.75
CA ASP A 41 -1.28 2.78 1.71
C ASP A 41 0.07 2.40 1.09
N PRO A 42 1.18 3.00 1.56
CA PRO A 42 2.54 2.61 1.16
C PRO A 42 2.87 1.12 1.36
N SER A 43 2.15 0.48 2.29
CA SER A 43 2.26 -0.94 2.58
C SER A 43 1.53 -1.83 1.55
N ASP A 44 0.68 -1.26 0.69
CA ASP A 44 0.01 -2.01 -0.36
C ASP A 44 1.04 -2.45 -1.42
N PRO A 45 1.07 -3.73 -1.82
CA PRO A 45 2.03 -4.21 -2.83
C PRO A 45 1.88 -3.51 -4.19
N GLN A 46 0.70 -2.97 -4.51
CA GLN A 46 0.46 -2.20 -5.73
C GLN A 46 0.87 -0.74 -5.59
N TYR A 47 1.15 -0.23 -4.39
CA TYR A 47 1.48 1.17 -4.13
C TYR A 47 2.62 1.66 -5.01
N ARG A 48 3.71 0.90 -5.09
CA ARG A 48 4.87 1.27 -5.91
C ARG A 48 4.49 1.35 -7.38
N LYS A 49 3.82 0.33 -7.93
CA LYS A 49 3.43 0.27 -9.34
C LYS A 49 2.50 1.41 -9.75
N VAL A 50 1.56 1.76 -8.88
CA VAL A 50 0.61 2.85 -9.10
C VAL A 50 1.34 4.20 -9.01
N LYS A 51 2.21 4.38 -8.01
CA LYS A 51 2.98 5.62 -7.81
C LYS A 51 3.98 5.88 -8.93
N THR A 52 4.67 4.85 -9.44
CA THR A 52 5.61 4.94 -10.56
C THR A 52 4.92 4.96 -11.92
N LYS A 53 3.57 4.98 -11.96
CA LYS A 53 2.74 4.96 -13.18
C LYS A 53 2.98 3.77 -14.10
N GLN A 54 3.49 2.66 -13.56
CA GLN A 54 3.66 1.41 -14.33
C GLN A 54 2.33 0.70 -14.56
N THR A 55 1.35 0.95 -13.70
CA THR A 55 -0.04 0.54 -13.92
C THR A 55 -0.97 1.74 -13.82
N LYS A 56 -1.96 1.79 -14.73
CA LYS A 56 -3.06 2.75 -14.69
C LYS A 56 -4.19 2.28 -13.77
N TYR A 57 -4.26 0.98 -13.51
CA TYR A 57 -5.38 0.35 -12.81
C TYR A 57 -4.94 -0.11 -11.42
N TYR A 58 -5.84 0.09 -10.47
CA TYR A 58 -5.73 -0.43 -9.11
C TYR A 58 -6.81 -1.49 -8.91
N VAL A 59 -6.45 -2.60 -8.27
CA VAL A 59 -7.41 -3.65 -7.88
C VAL A 59 -7.34 -3.81 -6.37
N CYS A 60 -8.46 -3.68 -5.68
CA CYS A 60 -8.47 -3.87 -4.22
C CYS A 60 -8.11 -5.31 -3.85
N ARG A 61 -7.61 -5.50 -2.63
CA ARG A 61 -7.15 -6.81 -2.14
C ARG A 61 -8.20 -7.92 -2.29
N SER A 62 -9.46 -7.62 -1.97
CA SER A 62 -10.56 -8.60 -2.08
C SER A 62 -10.80 -9.04 -3.52
N CYS A 63 -10.87 -8.10 -4.46
CA CYS A 63 -11.04 -8.42 -5.88
C CYS A 63 -9.82 -9.19 -6.42
N ASN A 64 -8.61 -8.77 -6.05
CA ASN A 64 -7.38 -9.44 -6.48
C ASN A 64 -7.35 -10.91 -6.01
N SER A 65 -7.72 -11.17 -4.75
CA SER A 65 -7.80 -12.54 -4.23
C SER A 65 -8.90 -13.37 -4.89
N SER A 66 -10.07 -12.79 -5.18
CA SER A 66 -11.16 -13.49 -5.89
C SER A 66 -10.71 -13.91 -7.29
N ILE A 67 -10.15 -12.96 -8.07
CA ILE A 67 -9.70 -13.20 -9.44
C ILE A 67 -8.62 -14.29 -9.47
N GLN A 68 -7.63 -14.21 -8.57
CA GLN A 68 -6.58 -15.24 -8.48
C GLN A 68 -7.18 -16.61 -8.11
N GLY A 69 -8.10 -16.67 -7.16
CA GLY A 69 -8.76 -17.91 -6.76
C GLY A 69 -9.59 -18.53 -7.90
N GLU A 70 -10.29 -17.72 -8.68
CA GLU A 70 -11.06 -18.16 -9.85
C GLU A 70 -10.13 -18.65 -10.97
N ALA A 71 -9.06 -17.92 -11.27
CA ALA A 71 -8.09 -18.32 -12.28
C ALA A 71 -7.42 -19.66 -11.95
N VAL A 72 -7.04 -19.89 -10.69
CA VAL A 72 -6.50 -21.17 -10.22
C VAL A 72 -7.52 -22.29 -10.41
N LYS A 73 -8.78 -22.06 -10.02
CA LYS A 73 -9.85 -23.07 -10.15
C LYS A 73 -10.12 -23.45 -11.61
N GLN A 74 -10.08 -22.49 -12.52
CA GLN A 74 -10.37 -22.71 -13.93
C GLN A 74 -9.20 -23.38 -14.67
N THR A 75 -7.97 -23.00 -14.34
CA THR A 75 -6.78 -23.44 -15.10
C THR A 75 -6.03 -24.58 -14.43
N GLY A 76 -6.22 -24.79 -13.12
CA GLY A 76 -5.40 -25.70 -12.32
C GLY A 76 -3.96 -25.23 -12.10
N LEU A 77 -3.61 -24.01 -12.55
CA LEU A 77 -2.25 -23.46 -12.45
C LEU A 77 -2.11 -22.62 -11.18
N ASP A 78 -1.13 -22.95 -10.34
CA ASP A 78 -0.75 -22.12 -9.20
C ASP A 78 0.10 -20.93 -9.68
N PRO A 79 -0.25 -19.67 -9.34
CA PRO A 79 0.53 -18.48 -9.66
C PRO A 79 2.00 -18.57 -9.24
N LYS A 80 2.32 -19.34 -8.19
CA LYS A 80 3.69 -19.56 -7.73
C LYS A 80 4.54 -20.34 -8.74
N LEU A 81 3.92 -21.14 -9.59
CA LEU A 81 4.63 -21.87 -10.65
C LEU A 81 4.94 -20.96 -11.84
N LEU A 82 4.13 -19.92 -12.06
CA LEU A 82 4.30 -18.96 -13.15
C LEU A 82 5.35 -17.91 -12.84
N ASP A 83 5.38 -17.42 -11.60
CA ASP A 83 6.41 -16.48 -11.11
C ASP A 83 7.03 -17.00 -9.81
N PRO A 84 7.95 -17.98 -9.90
CA PRO A 84 8.55 -18.62 -8.74
C PRO A 84 9.41 -17.67 -7.90
N LYS A 85 9.84 -16.55 -8.48
CA LYS A 85 10.67 -15.56 -7.80
C LYS A 85 9.90 -14.30 -7.41
N GLY A 86 8.63 -14.19 -7.79
CA GLY A 86 7.74 -13.09 -7.37
C GLY A 86 8.19 -11.72 -7.88
N TYR A 87 8.94 -11.66 -8.98
CA TYR A 87 9.53 -10.41 -9.49
C TYR A 87 8.46 -9.37 -9.84
N ASP A 88 7.28 -9.83 -10.24
CA ASP A 88 6.19 -8.91 -10.56
C ASP A 88 5.59 -8.25 -9.30
N LYS A 89 5.99 -8.65 -8.09
CA LYS A 89 5.47 -8.08 -6.82
C LYS A 89 6.40 -7.03 -6.23
N PHE A 90 7.67 -7.00 -6.66
CA PHE A 90 8.71 -6.18 -6.07
C PHE A 90 9.60 -5.60 -7.15
N ILE A 91 9.32 -4.35 -7.51
CA ILE A 91 10.38 -3.50 -8.05
C ILE A 91 11.12 -2.97 -6.82
N PRO A 92 12.45 -3.26 -6.70
CA PRO A 92 13.27 -2.93 -5.53
C PRO A 92 13.27 -1.44 -5.20
#